data_AF-A0A4S4K9M7-F1
#
_entry.id   AF-A0A4S4K9M7-F1
#
_cell.length_a   1.000
_cell.length_b   1.000
_cell.length_c   1.000
_cell.angle_alpha   90.00
_cell.angle_beta   90.00
_cell.angle_gamma   90.00
#
_symmetry.space_group_name_H-M   'P 1'
#
loop_
_entity.id
_entity.type
_entity.pdbx_description
1 polymer ?
#
loop_
_entity_poly.entity_id
_entity_poly.type
_entity_poly.pdbx_seq_one_letter_code
_entity_poly.pdbx_strand_id
1 'polypeptide(L)'
;MFEPIRGGTRGGQAEFKWSDVSADKDRENYLGHSINAPTGRWQKNKDIHWYSRDMGQDEEARLEEIRKIKEAEAEALAAALYVFYPFLS
;
A
#
# COMPACT_ATOMS: atom_id res chain seq x y z
N MET A 1 -39.46 -19.54 4.40
CA MET A 1 -38.48 -19.47 5.49
C MET A 1 -37.21 -18.89 4.89
N PHE A 2 -36.97 -17.58 5.04
CA PHE A 2 -35.74 -16.95 4.54
C PHE A 2 -34.69 -17.15 5.63
N GLU A 3 -33.78 -18.10 5.44
CA GLU A 3 -32.63 -18.21 6.32
C GLU A 3 -31.74 -16.98 6.08
N PRO A 4 -31.39 -16.19 7.11
CA PRO A 4 -30.42 -15.13 6.93
C PRO A 4 -29.12 -15.78 6.46
N ILE A 5 -28.56 -15.27 5.37
CA ILE A 5 -27.20 -15.57 4.96
C ILE A 5 -26.32 -15.50 6.22
N ARG A 6 -25.72 -16.63 6.63
CA ARG A 6 -24.82 -16.64 7.78
C ARG A 6 -23.75 -15.59 7.50
N GLY A 7 -23.80 -14.48 8.23
CA GLY A 7 -22.75 -13.48 8.22
C GLY A 7 -21.47 -14.12 8.72
N GLY A 8 -20.42 -14.06 7.91
CA GLY A 8 -19.04 -14.31 8.34
C GLY A 8 -18.63 -15.79 8.42
N THR A 9 -18.38 -16.42 7.27
CA THR A 9 -17.61 -17.69 7.23
C THR A 9 -16.20 -17.54 6.65
N ARG A 10 -15.77 -16.31 6.43
CA ARG A 10 -14.37 -15.91 6.22
C ARG A 10 -14.30 -14.50 6.77
N GLY A 11 -13.64 -14.28 7.90
CA GLY A 11 -13.45 -12.94 8.44
C GLY A 11 -13.00 -12.02 7.32
N GLY A 12 -13.77 -10.98 7.05
CA GLY A 12 -13.48 -10.05 5.95
C GLY A 12 -12.18 -9.31 6.22
N GLN A 13 -11.66 -8.58 5.22
CA GLN A 13 -10.54 -7.65 5.44
C GLN A 13 -10.74 -6.73 6.66
N ALA A 14 -11.98 -6.45 7.04
CA ALA A 14 -12.32 -5.63 8.20
C ALA A 14 -12.00 -6.28 9.56
N GLU A 15 -11.89 -7.60 9.64
CA GLU A 15 -11.69 -8.33 10.90
C GLU A 15 -10.24 -8.83 11.09
N PHE A 16 -9.39 -8.68 10.07
CA PHE A 16 -8.00 -9.12 10.15
C PHE A 16 -7.15 -8.13 10.97
N LYS A 17 -6.45 -8.65 11.98
CA LYS A 17 -5.50 -7.87 12.78
C LYS A 17 -4.21 -8.64 13.01
N TRP A 18 -3.09 -7.98 12.75
CA TRP A 18 -1.76 -8.54 13.03
C TRP A 18 -1.51 -8.83 14.51
N SER A 19 -2.19 -8.11 15.42
CA SER A 19 -2.19 -8.41 16.86
C SER A 19 -2.70 -9.83 17.14
N ASP A 20 -3.74 -10.25 16.42
CA ASP A 20 -4.40 -11.52 16.65
C ASP A 20 -3.58 -12.66 16.04
N VAL A 21 -2.94 -12.40 14.89
CA VAL A 21 -1.94 -13.30 14.29
C VAL A 21 -0.75 -13.54 15.23
N SER A 22 -0.31 -12.54 15.99
CA SER A 22 0.81 -12.73 16.93
C SER A 22 0.52 -13.74 18.05
N ALA A 23 -0.76 -13.91 18.42
CA ALA A 23 -1.24 -14.84 19.43
C ALA A 23 -1.69 -16.20 18.84
N ASP A 24 -1.71 -16.31 17.51
CA ASP A 24 -2.15 -17.52 16.81
C ASP A 24 -1.10 -18.64 16.94
N LYS A 25 -1.60 -19.88 17.08
CA LYS A 25 -0.78 -21.09 17.08
C LYS A 25 -0.10 -21.29 15.73
N ASP A 26 -0.81 -20.97 14.66
CA ASP A 26 -0.40 -21.18 13.27
C ASP A 26 0.14 -19.89 12.62
N ARG A 27 0.59 -18.92 13.44
CA ARG A 27 1.08 -17.60 13.00
C ARG A 27 2.15 -17.65 11.90
N GLU A 28 2.95 -18.71 11.86
CA GLU A 28 4.03 -18.91 10.88
C GLU A 28 3.50 -19.14 9.45
N ASN A 29 2.23 -19.51 9.31
CA ASN A 29 1.60 -19.71 8.01
C ASN A 29 1.09 -18.40 7.37
N TYR A 30 1.13 -17.28 8.10
CA TYR A 30 0.70 -15.98 7.57
C TYR A 30 1.85 -15.29 6.82
N LEU A 31 1.61 -14.92 5.57
CA LEU A 31 2.60 -14.20 4.76
C LEU A 31 2.93 -12.84 5.39
N GLY A 32 4.19 -12.64 5.77
CA GLY A 32 4.64 -11.40 6.42
C GLY A 32 4.56 -11.41 7.95
N HIS A 33 4.28 -12.56 8.59
CA HIS A 33 4.23 -12.67 10.05
C HIS A 33 5.55 -12.26 10.73
N SER A 34 6.70 -12.49 10.07
CA SER A 34 8.03 -12.15 10.60
C SER A 34 8.23 -10.65 10.81
N ILE A 35 7.56 -9.84 10.00
CA ILE A 35 7.65 -8.37 10.02
C ILE A 35 6.48 -7.79 10.82
N ASN A 36 5.25 -8.24 10.53
CA ASN A 36 4.04 -7.59 11.01
C ASN A 36 3.50 -8.16 12.33
N ALA A 37 3.89 -9.38 12.71
CA ALA A 37 3.54 -10.01 13.98
C ALA A 37 4.77 -10.66 14.65
N PRO A 38 5.85 -9.89 14.92
CA PRO A 38 7.06 -10.43 15.51
C PRO A 38 6.79 -10.91 16.95
N THR A 39 7.14 -12.16 17.24
CA THR A 39 6.94 -12.77 18.56
C THR A 39 8.26 -13.20 19.18
N GLY A 40 8.37 -13.10 20.52
CA GLY A 40 9.53 -13.57 21.27
C GLY A 40 10.57 -12.48 21.56
N ARG A 41 11.67 -12.84 22.22
CA ARG A 41 12.64 -11.86 22.76
C ARG A 41 13.56 -11.22 21.71
N TRP A 42 13.67 -11.81 20.52
CA TRP A 42 14.57 -11.34 19.46
C TRP A 42 14.18 -9.97 18.88
N GLN A 43 12.90 -9.60 18.98
CA GLN A 43 12.39 -8.30 18.52
C GLN A 43 12.82 -7.13 19.42
N LYS A 44 13.20 -7.39 20.67
CA LYS A 44 13.52 -6.33 21.64
C LYS A 44 14.75 -5.56 21.17
N ASN A 45 14.63 -4.23 21.07
CA ASN A 45 15.68 -3.32 20.59
C ASN A 45 16.10 -3.56 19.13
N LYS A 46 15.26 -4.21 18.32
CA LYS A 46 15.44 -4.30 16.86
C LYS A 46 14.43 -3.41 16.18
N ASP A 47 14.91 -2.64 15.22
CA ASP A 47 14.00 -1.96 14.30
C ASP A 47 13.76 -2.86 13.09
N ILE A 48 12.56 -3.45 13.05
CA ILE A 48 12.13 -4.35 11.99
C ILE A 48 11.77 -3.55 10.72
N HIS A 49 11.33 -2.29 10.87
CA HIS A 49 10.85 -1.43 9.80
C HIS A 49 11.90 -0.39 9.36
N TRP A 50 13.18 -0.67 9.60
CA TRP A 50 14.27 0.24 9.26
C TRP A 50 14.29 0.64 7.78
N TYR A 51 13.87 -0.26 6.90
CA TYR A 51 13.82 -0.05 5.44
C TYR A 51 12.71 0.91 5.00
N SER A 52 11.69 1.13 5.83
CA SER A 52 10.54 1.99 5.49
C SER A 52 10.62 3.39 6.09
N ARG A 53 11.72 3.74 6.78
CA ARG A 53 11.87 5.02 7.48
C ARG A 53 11.84 6.24 6.56
N ASP A 54 12.41 6.12 5.36
CA ASP A 54 12.59 7.26 4.46
C ASP A 54 11.55 7.29 3.32
N MET A 55 10.58 6.36 3.30
CA MET A 55 9.56 6.33 2.24
C MET A 55 8.59 7.52 2.27
N GLY A 56 8.64 8.37 3.30
CA GLY A 56 7.88 9.62 3.37
C GLY A 56 8.64 10.85 2.82
N GLN A 57 9.95 10.76 2.58
CA GLN A 57 10.76 11.89 2.11
C GLN A 57 10.65 12.13 0.60
N ASP A 58 10.01 11.20 -0.12
CA ASP A 58 10.01 11.16 -1.59
C ASP A 58 8.62 11.30 -2.21
N GLU A 59 7.56 11.47 -1.41
CA GLU A 59 6.19 11.58 -1.96
C GLU A 59 6.05 12.87 -2.79
N GLU A 60 6.69 13.97 -2.39
CA GLU A 60 6.73 15.21 -3.19
C GLU A 60 7.47 15.00 -4.52
N ALA A 61 8.63 14.33 -4.49
CA ALA A 61 9.40 14.06 -5.72
C ALA A 61 8.65 13.10 -6.65
N ARG A 62 8.00 12.07 -6.09
CA ARG A 62 7.12 11.15 -6.82
C ARG A 62 5.94 11.88 -7.45
N LEU A 63 5.31 12.82 -6.76
CA LEU A 63 4.22 13.63 -7.30
C LEU A 63 4.71 14.55 -8.42
N GLU A 64 5.91 15.13 -8.30
CA GLU A 64 6.53 15.91 -9.37
C GLU A 64 6.85 15.07 -10.61
N GLU A 65 7.37 13.85 -10.44
CA GLU A 65 7.61 12.92 -11.54
C GLU A 65 6.32 12.56 -12.27
N ILE A 66 5.24 12.24 -11.52
CA ILE A 66 3.92 11.98 -12.10
C ILE A 66 3.42 13.19 -12.89
N ARG A 67 3.62 14.41 -12.38
CA ARG A 67 3.22 15.63 -13.08
C ARG A 67 3.98 15.80 -14.41
N LYS A 68 5.29 15.62 -14.40
CA LYS A 68 6.13 15.71 -15.62
C LYS A 68 5.72 14.69 -16.68
N ILE A 69 5.41 13.46 -16.27
CA ILE A 69 4.92 12.42 -17.18
C ILE A 69 3.60 12.83 -17.82
N LYS A 70 2.64 13.32 -17.03
CA LYS A 70 1.33 13.78 -17.55
C LYS A 70 1.45 14.96 -18.50
N GLU A 71 2.36 15.90 -18.24
CA GLU A 71 2.63 17.02 -19.16
C GLU A 71 3.19 16.52 -20.49
N ALA A 72 4.16 15.62 -20.46
CA ALA A 72 4.72 15.02 -21.69
C ALA A 72 3.69 14.18 -22.46
N GLU A 73 2.84 13.43 -21.76
CA GLU A 73 1.72 12.70 -22.37
C GLU A 73 0.72 13.64 -23.05
N ALA A 74 0.36 14.75 -22.38
CA ALA A 74 -0.56 15.75 -22.94
C ALA A 74 0.03 16.42 -24.19
N GLU A 75 1.32 16.74 -24.20
CA GLU A 75 2.02 17.31 -25.35
C GLU A 75 2.04 16.33 -26.54
N ALA A 76 2.41 15.08 -26.30
CA ALA A 76 2.43 14.04 -27.33
C ALA A 76 1.02 13.79 -27.92
N LEU A 77 0.00 13.78 -27.06
CA LEU A 77 -1.39 13.60 -27.47
C LEU A 77 -1.91 14.81 -28.25
N ALA A 78 -1.56 16.04 -27.85
CA ALA A 78 -1.89 17.26 -28.59
C ALA A 78 -1.22 17.29 -29.98
N ALA A 79 0.05 16.88 -30.06
CA ALA A 79 0.77 16.75 -31.33
C ALA A 79 0.11 15.71 -32.25
N ALA A 80 -0.31 14.57 -31.70
CA ALA A 80 -1.02 13.53 -32.45
C ALA A 80 -2.41 13.97 -32.92
N LEU A 81 -3.12 14.79 -32.14
CA LEU A 81 -4.45 15.29 -32.44
C LEU A 81 -4.47 16.64 -33.19
N TYR A 82 -3.31 17.22 -33.53
CA TYR A 82 -3.19 18.54 -34.16
C TYR A 82 -3.90 19.68 -33.38
N VAL A 83 -3.93 19.61 -32.05
CA VAL A 83 -4.57 20.63 -31.20
C VAL A 83 -3.51 21.60 -30.67
N PHE A 84 -3.65 22.89 -30.98
CA PHE A 84 -2.77 23.97 -30.52
C PHE A 84 -2.99 24.29 -29.03
N TYR A 85 -1.93 24.35 -28.23
CA TYR A 85 -1.96 24.72 -26.81
C TYR A 85 -1.61 26.21 -26.63
N PRO A 86 -2.53 27.09 -26.22
CA PRO A 86 -2.29 28.53 -26.16
C PRO A 86 -1.76 29.04 -24.81
N PHE A 87 -1.12 28.21 -23.97
CA PHE A 87 -0.69 28.65 -22.63
C PHE A 87 0.77 28.28 -22.33
N LEU A 88 1.68 29.02 -22.96
CA LEU A 88 3.08 29.18 -22.57
C LEU A 88 3.44 30.66 -22.76
N SER A 89 3.30 31.45 -21.68
CA SER A 89 3.99 32.73 -21.46
C SER A 89 4.48 32.76 -20.03
#